data_AF-A0AAE1KQ25-F1
#
_entry.id   AF-A0AAE1KQ25-F1
#
_cell.length_a   1.000
_cell.length_b   1.000
_cell.length_c   1.000
_cell.angle_alpha   90.00
_cell.angle_beta   90.00
_cell.angle_gamma   90.00
#
_symmetry.space_group_name_H-M   'P 1'
#
loop_
_entity.id
_entity.type
_entity.pdbx_description
1 polymer ?
#
loop_
_entity_poly.entity_id
_entity_poly.type
_entity_poly.pdbx_seq_one_letter_code
_entity_poly.pdbx_strand_id
1 'polypeptide(L)'
;MHAHKTEAPPIVSRRESTVGSPTGDFMVAPSLEISVPTTPTRVTPPLSSHSRSPSPEKEDAWENIIRRRVASDAVYENVDLEELMLQMREAENLEEQGDIIHYLVVKFGLNHETGSVIEGQAVTVKDLLKDLYERACQMKHWALVRHAAGMLGKRVEDLAKAMTDLLVRQKQVTVGLPPHNEVTITAPLPSSELRVLIHEAYGSDETTAMLTQELVVYLAMFIRTEPSLFSEMLRLRVGLIIQVMASELARTIQCGPDVASDHLLNLSPFEMKNLLHHIMSGKEFNIGSGRSGTFFISSRSTKVSKKSTIGSFLGSVVGMEGKSSDDAETERHGQWLRRRRLDGALNRVPRNFYPRIWNILEKCRGINIEGKVIPQTLTQEMTPGELKFALEVETILNTIPQPEYRQLVVEAMMVLALVAEYHNADQLGDIVSAQDIVHVANNIFLSDQKQQDGDATLCCAREKREPGVGGGLACGGAAYICLHFYDSAPSGSYAEELKEHKRKPLFSVPGTISPVCRKCTINVTYCISSFRVMFILKTF
;
A
#
# COMPACT_ATOMS: atom_id res chain seq x y z
N MET A 1 23.03 23.20 -65.09
CA MET A 1 22.50 24.01 -63.98
C MET A 1 23.39 23.76 -62.77
N HIS A 2 24.04 24.83 -62.29
CA HIS A 2 25.15 24.79 -61.34
C HIS A 2 24.75 24.37 -59.92
N ALA A 3 25.61 23.58 -59.27
CA ALA A 3 25.81 23.64 -57.82
C ALA A 3 27.32 23.54 -57.55
N HIS A 4 27.89 24.65 -57.07
CA HIS A 4 29.30 24.77 -56.70
C HIS A 4 29.51 24.39 -55.23
N LYS A 5 30.53 23.55 -54.99
CA LYS A 5 31.21 23.33 -53.70
C LYS A 5 31.96 24.59 -53.26
N THR A 6 32.13 24.82 -51.96
CA THR A 6 33.39 25.35 -51.40
C THR A 6 33.54 25.07 -49.90
N GLU A 7 34.80 25.09 -49.47
CA GLU A 7 35.41 24.49 -48.27
C GLU A 7 35.56 25.45 -47.09
N ALA A 8 35.94 24.90 -45.92
CA ALA A 8 36.50 25.60 -44.75
C ALA A 8 37.89 26.19 -45.06
N PRO A 9 38.44 27.18 -44.30
CA PRO A 9 39.26 26.91 -43.08
C PRO A 9 39.32 28.13 -42.09
N PRO A 10 40.38 28.41 -41.28
CA PRO A 10 40.96 27.69 -40.12
C PRO A 10 41.08 28.55 -38.82
N ILE A 11 41.67 27.91 -37.78
CA ILE A 11 42.07 28.42 -36.44
C ILE A 11 43.40 29.21 -36.48
N VAL A 12 43.53 30.30 -35.70
CA VAL A 12 44.82 30.90 -35.26
C VAL A 12 44.74 31.39 -33.80
N SER A 13 45.89 31.30 -33.12
CA SER A 13 46.17 31.44 -31.68
C SER A 13 46.81 32.79 -31.27
N ARG A 14 46.66 33.15 -29.99
CA ARG A 14 47.55 33.94 -29.07
C ARG A 14 47.92 35.41 -29.37
N ARG A 15 47.64 36.30 -28.39
CA ARG A 15 48.66 36.94 -27.49
C ARG A 15 48.06 37.89 -26.41
N GLU A 16 48.35 37.56 -25.16
CA GLU A 16 48.92 38.36 -24.04
C GLU A 16 48.46 39.81 -23.70
N SER A 17 47.93 39.93 -22.48
CA SER A 17 48.43 40.73 -21.32
C SER A 17 48.33 42.27 -21.31
N THR A 18 47.63 42.84 -20.30
CA THR A 18 48.24 43.68 -19.24
C THR A 18 47.27 44.05 -18.10
N VAL A 19 47.85 44.21 -16.91
CA VAL A 19 47.29 44.41 -15.56
C VAL A 19 47.14 45.91 -15.23
N GLY A 20 46.20 46.28 -14.35
CA GLY A 20 46.25 47.56 -13.62
C GLY A 20 45.04 47.91 -12.75
N SER A 21 45.14 47.66 -11.43
CA SER A 21 44.61 48.52 -10.35
C SER A 21 45.82 49.27 -9.75
N PRO A 22 45.77 50.37 -8.95
CA PRO A 22 44.88 50.67 -7.80
C PRO A 22 44.53 52.19 -7.62
N THR A 23 43.69 52.63 -6.68
CA THR A 23 44.01 53.29 -5.38
C THR A 23 42.75 54.09 -4.95
N GLY A 24 42.30 54.05 -3.67
CA GLY A 24 42.50 55.10 -2.63
C GLY A 24 41.65 56.37 -2.92
N ASP A 25 40.86 56.99 -2.04
CA ASP A 25 41.08 57.22 -0.60
C ASP A 25 39.96 58.11 0.00
N PHE A 26 39.85 58.12 1.34
CA PHE A 26 39.29 59.14 2.26
C PHE A 26 37.79 59.25 2.67
N MET A 27 37.68 59.39 4.00
CA MET A 27 36.58 59.50 4.96
C MET A 27 35.79 60.82 4.91
N VAL A 28 34.53 60.84 5.38
CA VAL A 28 33.96 61.79 6.38
C VAL A 28 32.65 61.21 6.97
N ALA A 29 32.52 61.17 8.30
CA ALA A 29 31.24 61.18 9.04
C ALA A 29 31.07 62.59 9.64
N PRO A 30 29.86 63.16 9.79
CA PRO A 30 28.98 62.88 10.95
C PRO A 30 27.47 62.93 10.57
N SER A 31 26.49 62.43 11.33
CA SER A 31 25.98 63.00 12.59
C SER A 31 24.82 62.12 13.08
N LEU A 32 24.73 61.92 14.38
CA LEU A 32 23.61 61.27 15.07
C LEU A 32 22.41 62.24 15.14
N GLU A 33 21.27 61.85 14.59
CA GLU A 33 19.96 62.35 15.03
C GLU A 33 19.14 61.19 15.61
N ILE A 34 18.80 61.35 16.89
CA ILE A 34 17.90 60.49 17.65
C ILE A 34 16.48 60.95 17.36
N SER A 35 15.66 60.06 16.79
CA SER A 35 14.21 60.24 16.66
C SER A 35 13.48 59.02 17.25
N VAL A 36 12.56 59.32 18.16
CA VAL A 36 11.73 58.45 19.02
C VAL A 36 10.76 57.56 18.20
N PRO A 37 10.38 56.35 18.67
CA PRO A 37 9.78 55.33 17.81
C PRO A 37 8.29 55.56 17.53
N THR A 38 7.92 55.52 16.25
CA THR A 38 6.56 55.27 15.79
C THR A 38 6.30 53.75 15.76
N THR A 39 5.27 53.34 16.51
CA THR A 39 4.40 52.15 16.39
C THR A 39 4.85 50.97 15.52
N PRO A 40 4.82 49.72 16.03
CA PRO A 40 5.28 48.55 15.28
C PRO A 40 4.36 48.27 14.10
N THR A 41 4.96 48.31 12.91
CA THR A 41 4.41 47.73 11.69
C THR A 41 4.02 46.28 11.96
N ARG A 42 2.86 45.85 11.43
CA ARG A 42 2.35 44.48 11.46
C ARG A 42 3.29 43.56 10.66
N VAL A 43 4.39 43.14 11.29
CA VAL A 43 5.40 42.27 10.67
C VAL A 43 4.90 40.83 10.73
N THR A 44 4.67 40.21 9.58
CA THR A 44 4.43 38.78 9.37
C THR A 44 5.61 37.95 9.90
N PRO A 45 5.45 36.68 10.32
CA PRO A 45 6.61 35.79 10.48
C PRO A 45 7.47 35.82 9.20
N PRO A 46 8.80 35.67 9.30
CA PRO A 46 9.67 35.80 8.15
C PRO A 46 9.35 34.69 7.15
N LEU A 47 8.55 35.01 6.12
CA LEU A 47 8.48 34.21 4.90
C LEU A 47 9.90 34.11 4.35
N SER A 48 10.32 32.92 3.92
CA SER A 48 11.65 32.76 3.36
C SER A 48 11.82 33.72 2.18
N SER A 49 12.93 34.46 2.12
CA SER A 49 13.20 35.46 1.07
C SER A 49 13.53 34.83 -0.30
N HIS A 50 13.09 33.60 -0.53
CA HIS A 50 13.27 32.91 -1.79
C HIS A 50 12.20 33.38 -2.78
N SER A 51 12.64 33.70 -4.00
CA SER A 51 11.79 34.10 -5.11
C SER A 51 10.55 33.21 -5.19
N ARG A 52 9.37 33.83 -5.00
CA ARG A 52 8.06 33.17 -5.02
C ARG A 52 8.01 32.16 -6.18
N SER A 53 7.85 30.89 -5.86
CA SER A 53 7.76 29.83 -6.86
C SER A 53 6.57 30.11 -7.79
N PRO A 54 6.75 30.12 -9.13
CA PRO A 54 5.68 30.48 -10.06
C PRO A 54 4.51 29.52 -9.89
N SER A 55 3.32 30.09 -9.72
CA SER A 55 2.09 29.29 -9.67
C SER A 55 1.77 28.81 -11.08
N PRO A 56 1.24 27.59 -11.26
CA PRO A 56 0.88 27.09 -12.59
C PRO A 56 -0.10 28.05 -13.29
N GLU A 57 0.15 28.36 -14.56
CA GLU A 57 -0.47 29.43 -15.36
C GLU A 57 -1.95 29.20 -15.76
N LYS A 58 -2.67 28.27 -15.11
CA LYS A 58 -4.13 28.15 -15.29
C LYS A 58 -4.80 27.92 -13.95
N GLU A 59 -5.60 28.90 -13.54
CA GLU A 59 -6.50 28.83 -12.40
C GLU A 59 -7.52 27.71 -12.63
N ASP A 60 -7.22 26.54 -12.08
CA ASP A 60 -8.12 25.38 -12.10
C ASP A 60 -9.33 25.66 -11.19
N ALA A 61 -10.46 25.00 -11.47
CA ALA A 61 -11.66 24.94 -10.63
C ALA A 61 -11.41 24.50 -9.16
N TRP A 62 -10.18 24.12 -8.80
CA TRP A 62 -9.76 23.69 -7.48
C TRP A 62 -9.81 24.77 -6.40
N GLU A 63 -9.59 26.04 -6.77
CA GLU A 63 -9.63 27.12 -5.79
C GLU A 63 -11.03 27.30 -5.18
N ASN A 64 -12.07 26.85 -5.90
CA ASN A 64 -13.47 26.91 -5.52
C ASN A 64 -13.98 25.65 -4.80
N ILE A 65 -13.11 24.67 -4.53
CA ILE A 65 -13.52 23.46 -3.81
C ILE A 65 -13.76 23.79 -2.34
N ILE A 66 -14.97 23.47 -1.88
CA ILE A 66 -15.38 23.61 -0.48
C ILE A 66 -14.72 22.49 0.33
N ARG A 67 -13.71 22.87 1.12
CA ARG A 67 -13.08 21.96 2.09
C ARG A 67 -13.97 21.85 3.33
N ARG A 68 -14.15 20.63 3.81
CA ARG A 68 -14.99 20.34 5.00
C ARG A 68 -14.16 20.38 6.27
N ARG A 69 -14.75 20.92 7.34
CA ARG A 69 -14.15 20.93 8.68
C ARG A 69 -13.95 19.52 9.22
N VAL A 70 -12.86 19.33 9.95
CA VAL A 70 -12.54 18.10 10.70
C VAL A 70 -12.70 18.37 12.20
N ALA A 71 -12.88 17.33 13.02
CA ALA A 71 -13.08 17.48 14.47
C ALA A 71 -11.92 18.21 15.19
N SER A 72 -10.71 18.14 14.64
CA SER A 72 -9.53 18.89 15.10
C SER A 72 -9.70 20.41 15.02
N ASP A 73 -10.59 20.90 14.15
CA ASP A 73 -10.82 22.32 13.91
C ASP A 73 -11.62 23.01 15.03
N ALA A 74 -12.25 22.22 15.92
CA ALA A 74 -13.09 22.72 17.00
C ALA A 74 -12.31 23.62 17.98
N VAL A 75 -11.01 23.39 18.13
CA VAL A 75 -10.12 24.15 19.03
C VAL A 75 -10.02 25.62 18.60
N TYR A 76 -10.20 25.91 17.31
CA TYR A 76 -10.04 27.25 16.74
C TYR A 76 -11.37 27.95 16.43
N GLU A 77 -12.52 27.31 16.69
CA GLU A 77 -13.85 27.77 16.23
C GLU A 77 -14.21 29.19 16.67
N ASN A 78 -13.79 29.56 17.88
CA ASN A 78 -14.08 30.86 18.50
C ASN A 78 -12.89 31.82 18.53
N VAL A 79 -11.77 31.46 17.88
CA VAL A 79 -10.57 32.30 17.82
C VAL A 79 -10.68 33.24 16.62
N ASP A 80 -10.37 34.52 16.83
CA ASP A 80 -10.39 35.51 15.75
C ASP A 80 -9.13 35.40 14.86
N LEU A 81 -9.17 36.06 13.70
CA LEU A 81 -8.08 35.97 12.72
C LEU A 81 -6.76 36.56 13.27
N GLU A 82 -6.82 37.59 14.11
CA GLU A 82 -5.61 38.24 14.62
C GLU A 82 -4.91 37.37 15.66
N GLU A 83 -5.69 36.74 16.53
CA GLU A 83 -5.22 35.78 17.53
C GLU A 83 -4.67 34.51 16.87
N LEU A 84 -5.31 33.97 15.82
CA LEU A 84 -4.77 32.84 15.05
C LEU A 84 -3.42 33.19 14.40
N MET A 85 -3.28 34.40 13.86
CA MET A 85 -2.02 34.87 13.27
C MET A 85 -0.92 35.09 14.32
N LEU A 86 -1.29 35.41 15.56
CA LEU A 86 -0.36 35.48 16.69
C LEU A 86 0.08 34.09 17.13
N GLN A 87 -0.86 33.16 17.34
CA GLN A 87 -0.57 31.77 17.69
C GLN A 87 0.31 31.10 16.65
N MET A 88 0.05 31.31 15.35
CA MET A 88 0.88 30.78 14.27
C MET A 88 2.33 31.29 14.32
N ARG A 89 2.55 32.52 14.81
CA ARG A 89 3.89 33.12 14.94
C ARG A 89 4.63 32.56 16.15
N GLU A 90 3.92 32.33 17.23
CA GLU A 90 4.46 31.83 18.50
C GLU A 90 4.63 30.31 18.52
N ALA A 91 4.00 29.61 17.58
CA ALA A 91 4.05 28.16 17.44
C ALA A 91 5.50 27.63 17.40
N GLU A 92 5.78 26.67 18.28
CA GLU A 92 7.13 26.16 18.52
C GLU A 92 7.60 25.15 17.45
N ASN A 93 6.65 24.58 16.71
CA ASN A 93 6.90 23.56 15.70
C ASN A 93 6.02 23.74 14.46
N LEU A 94 6.41 23.09 13.36
CA LEU A 94 5.71 23.19 12.08
C LEU A 94 4.34 22.50 12.07
N GLU A 95 4.09 21.55 12.97
CA GLU A 95 2.82 20.81 13.03
C GLU A 95 1.72 21.73 13.56
N GLU A 96 1.98 22.45 14.66
CA GLU A 96 1.08 23.47 15.20
C GLU A 96 0.83 24.61 14.19
N GLN A 97 1.88 25.10 13.51
CA GLN A 97 1.71 26.06 12.41
C GLN A 97 0.83 25.47 11.28
N GLY A 98 0.99 24.18 11.00
CA GLY A 98 0.21 23.44 10.01
C GLY A 98 -1.27 23.37 10.36
N ASP A 99 -1.61 23.06 11.61
CA ASP A 99 -2.99 22.98 12.09
C ASP A 99 -3.70 24.33 12.03
N ILE A 100 -3.01 25.41 12.43
CA ILE A 100 -3.56 26.76 12.34
C ILE A 100 -3.78 27.16 10.88
N ILE A 101 -2.80 26.92 10.00
CA ILE A 101 -2.93 27.23 8.57
C ILE A 101 -4.02 26.38 7.92
N HIS A 102 -4.16 25.10 8.28
CA HIS A 102 -5.27 24.24 7.84
C HIS A 102 -6.61 24.90 8.19
N TYR A 103 -6.77 25.31 9.45
CA TYR A 103 -7.99 25.96 9.90
C TYR A 103 -8.28 27.25 9.12
N LEU A 104 -7.27 28.07 8.85
CA LEU A 104 -7.40 29.27 8.03
C LEU A 104 -7.87 28.93 6.60
N VAL A 105 -7.33 27.88 5.99
CA VAL A 105 -7.72 27.41 4.66
C VAL A 105 -9.18 26.98 4.64
N VAL A 106 -9.63 26.23 5.65
CA VAL A 106 -11.01 25.72 5.73
C VAL A 106 -12.02 26.84 6.03
N LYS A 107 -11.69 27.76 6.94
CA LYS A 107 -12.60 28.83 7.37
C LYS A 107 -12.69 29.99 6.39
N PHE A 108 -11.55 30.44 5.86
CA PHE A 108 -11.46 31.67 5.08
C PHE A 108 -11.17 31.43 3.60
N GLY A 109 -10.63 30.26 3.25
CA GLY A 109 -10.23 29.94 1.88
C GLY A 109 -8.81 30.40 1.54
N LEU A 110 -8.26 29.84 0.46
CA LEU A 110 -6.87 30.08 0.05
C LEU A 110 -6.58 31.55 -0.32
N ASN A 111 -7.54 32.22 -0.96
CA ASN A 111 -7.36 33.57 -1.49
C ASN A 111 -7.66 34.68 -0.46
N HIS A 112 -7.95 34.32 0.80
CA HIS A 112 -8.19 35.29 1.85
C HIS A 112 -6.90 36.04 2.24
N GLU A 113 -6.98 37.36 2.37
CA GLU A 113 -5.88 38.20 2.80
C GLU A 113 -5.73 38.16 4.32
N THR A 114 -4.51 37.96 4.81
CA THR A 114 -4.20 37.81 6.24
C THR A 114 -4.05 39.16 6.97
N GLY A 115 -4.22 40.28 6.23
CA GLY A 115 -3.97 41.64 6.69
C GLY A 115 -2.48 42.00 6.84
N SER A 116 -1.56 41.09 6.53
CA SER A 116 -0.12 41.35 6.52
C SER A 116 0.37 41.70 5.12
N VAL A 117 1.42 42.52 5.02
CA VAL A 117 1.97 43.00 3.75
C VAL A 117 3.48 42.76 3.72
N ILE A 118 3.97 42.13 2.65
CA ILE A 118 5.40 41.90 2.42
C ILE A 118 5.74 42.50 1.05
N GLU A 119 6.76 43.36 1.01
CA GLU A 119 7.21 44.04 -0.23
C GLU A 119 6.07 44.77 -0.96
N GLY A 120 5.11 45.31 -0.22
CA GLY A 120 3.94 46.02 -0.77
C GLY A 120 2.83 45.11 -1.33
N GLN A 121 2.97 43.79 -1.22
CA GLN A 121 1.93 42.82 -1.60
C GLN A 121 1.22 42.23 -0.38
N ALA A 122 -0.11 42.14 -0.43
CA ALA A 122 -0.90 41.47 0.59
C ALA A 122 -0.53 39.98 0.65
N VAL A 123 -0.37 39.46 1.86
CA VAL A 123 -0.08 38.04 2.11
C VAL A 123 -1.39 37.29 2.24
N THR A 124 -1.59 36.29 1.38
CA THR A 124 -2.78 35.42 1.41
C THR A 124 -2.55 34.17 2.26
N VAL A 125 -3.63 33.48 2.65
CA VAL A 125 -3.54 32.15 3.28
C VAL A 125 -2.80 31.16 2.38
N LYS A 126 -2.98 31.25 1.06
CA LYS A 126 -2.23 30.47 0.06
C LYS A 126 -0.73 30.71 0.13
N ASP A 127 -0.29 31.95 0.37
CA ASP A 127 1.15 32.27 0.52
C ASP A 127 1.73 31.66 1.80
N LEU A 128 0.99 31.74 2.93
CA LEU A 128 1.39 31.09 4.18
C LEU A 128 1.53 29.57 3.99
N LEU A 129 0.57 28.95 3.30
CA LEU A 129 0.57 27.52 3.04
C LEU A 129 1.71 27.09 2.11
N LYS A 130 2.08 27.92 1.12
CA LYS A 130 3.25 27.68 0.27
C LYS A 130 4.55 27.72 1.06
N ASP A 131 4.70 28.72 1.92
CA ASP A 131 5.88 28.85 2.79
C ASP A 131 5.98 27.65 3.76
N LEU A 132 4.87 27.23 4.38
CA LEU A 132 4.79 26.01 5.19
C LEU A 132 5.22 24.78 4.38
N TYR A 133 4.70 24.61 3.17
CA TYR A 133 5.06 23.49 2.28
C TYR A 133 6.56 23.47 1.97
N GLU A 134 7.16 24.62 1.68
CA GLU A 134 8.60 24.72 1.36
C GLU A 134 9.47 24.41 2.59
N ARG A 135 9.14 24.94 3.77
CA ARG A 135 9.83 24.63 5.03
C ARG A 135 9.67 23.16 5.43
N ALA A 136 8.47 22.60 5.29
CA ALA A 136 8.20 21.18 5.55
C ALA A 136 9.03 20.28 4.63
N CYS A 137 9.22 20.65 3.36
CA CYS A 137 10.12 19.94 2.45
C CYS A 137 11.58 19.99 2.93
N GLN A 138 12.07 21.16 3.33
CA GLN A 138 13.45 21.33 3.81
C GLN A 138 13.74 20.52 5.07
N MET A 139 12.78 20.51 6.00
CA MET A 139 12.86 19.76 7.26
C MET A 139 12.45 18.29 7.13
N LYS A 140 11.97 17.86 5.95
CA LYS A 140 11.52 16.49 5.65
C LYS A 140 10.35 16.01 6.51
N HIS A 141 9.44 16.90 6.88
CA HIS A 141 8.17 16.54 7.53
C HIS A 141 7.17 16.05 6.48
N TRP A 142 7.26 14.79 6.07
CA TRP A 142 6.55 14.29 4.90
C TRP A 142 5.03 14.28 5.03
N ALA A 143 4.46 14.04 6.21
CA ALA A 143 3.02 14.13 6.40
C ALA A 143 2.52 15.56 6.13
N LEU A 144 3.23 16.56 6.66
CA LEU A 144 2.92 17.96 6.45
C LEU A 144 3.11 18.39 4.99
N VAL A 145 4.15 17.88 4.32
CA VAL A 145 4.36 18.07 2.88
C VAL A 145 3.17 17.56 2.07
N ARG A 146 2.72 16.33 2.33
CA ARG A 146 1.56 15.73 1.63
C ARG A 146 0.28 16.51 1.91
N HIS A 147 0.08 16.88 3.16
CA HIS A 147 -1.09 17.62 3.61
C HIS A 147 -1.17 19.01 2.95
N ALA A 148 -0.09 19.78 3.03
CA ALA A 148 -0.01 21.10 2.42
C ALA A 148 -0.08 21.03 0.89
N ALA A 149 0.56 20.03 0.27
CA ALA A 149 0.46 19.79 -1.17
C ALA A 149 -0.97 19.48 -1.60
N GLY A 150 -1.69 18.65 -0.84
CA GLY A 150 -3.09 18.33 -1.07
C GLY A 150 -3.96 19.58 -1.03
N MET A 151 -3.86 20.38 0.04
CA MET A 151 -4.61 21.64 0.15
C MET A 151 -4.29 22.65 -0.96
N LEU A 152 -3.01 22.84 -1.29
CA LEU A 152 -2.57 23.67 -2.42
C LEU A 152 -3.01 23.11 -3.77
N GLY A 153 -3.44 21.86 -3.80
CA GLY A 153 -3.84 21.21 -5.03
C GLY A 153 -2.65 21.01 -5.97
N LYS A 154 -1.51 20.61 -5.42
CA LYS A 154 -0.39 20.18 -6.24
C LYS A 154 -0.78 18.89 -6.98
N ARG A 155 -0.18 18.71 -8.15
CA ARG A 155 -0.34 17.51 -8.98
C ARG A 155 0.99 16.80 -8.99
N VAL A 156 0.97 15.49 -8.77
CA VAL A 156 2.18 14.68 -8.95
C VAL A 156 2.50 14.64 -10.44
N GLU A 157 3.77 14.85 -10.78
CA GLU A 157 4.25 14.81 -12.16
C GLU A 157 3.94 13.46 -12.82
N ASP A 158 3.66 13.48 -14.13
CA ASP A 158 3.34 12.29 -14.92
C ASP A 158 2.12 11.46 -14.44
N LEU A 159 1.25 11.97 -13.56
CA LEU A 159 0.09 11.20 -13.06
C LEU A 159 -0.80 10.62 -14.16
N ALA A 160 -1.19 11.42 -15.16
CA ALA A 160 -2.02 10.94 -16.27
C ALA A 160 -1.31 9.88 -17.12
N LYS A 161 0.02 10.02 -17.30
CA LYS A 161 0.85 9.03 -18.00
C LYS A 161 0.94 7.74 -17.20
N ALA A 162 1.15 7.83 -15.88
CA ALA A 162 1.17 6.69 -14.98
C ALA A 162 -0.17 5.93 -14.99
N MET A 163 -1.29 6.65 -14.93
CA MET A 163 -2.62 6.05 -15.07
C MET A 163 -2.77 5.33 -16.41
N THR A 164 -2.36 5.98 -17.51
CA THR A 164 -2.39 5.37 -18.86
C THR A 164 -1.55 4.09 -18.91
N ASP A 165 -0.34 4.10 -18.34
CA ASP A 165 0.57 2.95 -18.30
C ASP A 165 -0.05 1.71 -17.61
N LEU A 166 -0.87 1.92 -16.59
CA LEU A 166 -1.58 0.85 -15.90
C LEU A 166 -2.73 0.31 -16.77
N LEU A 167 -3.55 1.21 -17.32
CA LEU A 167 -4.74 0.86 -18.10
C LEU A 167 -4.40 0.11 -19.40
N VAL A 168 -3.37 0.54 -20.14
CA VAL A 168 -2.96 -0.13 -21.39
C VAL A 168 -2.46 -1.56 -21.16
N ARG A 169 -2.00 -1.87 -19.93
CA ARG A 169 -1.61 -3.20 -19.48
C ARG A 169 -2.78 -3.99 -18.88
N GLN A 170 -4.00 -3.58 -19.20
CA GLN A 170 -5.26 -4.21 -18.78
C GLN A 170 -5.40 -4.26 -17.25
N LYS A 171 -4.91 -3.22 -16.56
CA LYS A 171 -5.13 -3.04 -15.11
C LYS A 171 -6.12 -1.91 -14.89
N GLN A 172 -7.30 -2.23 -14.37
CA GLN A 172 -8.21 -1.21 -13.86
C GLN A 172 -7.63 -0.60 -12.58
N VAL A 173 -7.85 0.68 -12.34
CA VAL A 173 -7.38 1.35 -11.11
C VAL A 173 -8.60 1.89 -10.38
N THR A 174 -8.62 1.75 -9.05
CA THR A 174 -9.65 2.37 -8.22
C THR A 174 -9.01 3.25 -7.15
N VAL A 175 -9.71 4.33 -6.83
CA VAL A 175 -9.33 5.33 -5.82
C VAL A 175 -10.49 5.51 -4.84
N GLY A 176 -10.19 5.96 -3.62
CA GLY A 176 -11.14 5.94 -2.51
C GLY A 176 -11.15 4.61 -1.77
N LEU A 177 -12.06 4.47 -0.79
CA LEU A 177 -12.18 3.28 0.06
C LEU A 177 -13.55 2.62 -0.12
N PRO A 178 -13.65 1.29 -0.21
CA PRO A 178 -14.95 0.61 -0.21
C PRO A 178 -15.61 0.64 1.18
N PRO A 179 -16.94 0.49 1.27
CA PRO A 179 -17.90 0.34 0.16
C PRO A 179 -18.40 1.67 -0.41
N HIS A 180 -18.06 2.80 0.21
CA HIS A 180 -18.58 4.12 -0.15
C HIS A 180 -17.46 5.02 -0.70
N ASN A 181 -17.68 5.63 -1.88
CA ASN A 181 -16.74 6.53 -2.56
C ASN A 181 -15.54 5.85 -3.25
N GLU A 182 -15.55 4.53 -3.41
CA GLU A 182 -14.60 3.87 -4.31
C GLU A 182 -15.00 4.07 -5.78
N VAL A 183 -14.13 4.69 -6.56
CA VAL A 183 -14.37 5.01 -7.97
C VAL A 183 -13.42 4.21 -8.85
N THR A 184 -13.96 3.57 -9.89
CA THR A 184 -13.17 2.81 -10.86
C THR A 184 -12.84 3.65 -12.09
N ILE A 185 -11.55 3.73 -12.40
CA ILE A 185 -11.01 4.39 -13.58
C ILE A 185 -10.73 3.30 -14.61
N THR A 186 -11.50 3.34 -15.71
CA THR A 186 -11.43 2.34 -16.79
C THR A 186 -10.87 2.91 -18.10
N ALA A 187 -10.67 4.22 -18.18
CA ALA A 187 -10.14 4.91 -19.34
C ALA A 187 -9.13 5.99 -18.91
N PRO A 188 -8.13 6.33 -19.75
CA PRO A 188 -7.21 7.42 -19.47
C PRO A 188 -7.96 8.74 -19.31
N LEU A 189 -7.61 9.49 -18.26
CA LEU A 189 -8.17 10.80 -17.97
C LEU A 189 -7.05 11.86 -17.91
N PRO A 190 -7.33 13.11 -18.26
CA PRO A 190 -6.39 14.23 -18.05
C PRO A 190 -6.02 14.41 -16.58
N SER A 191 -4.84 14.95 -16.30
CA SER A 191 -4.35 15.13 -14.92
C SER A 191 -5.25 16.03 -14.05
N SER A 192 -5.96 16.99 -14.64
CA SER A 192 -6.91 17.84 -13.93
C SER A 192 -8.15 17.08 -13.49
N GLU A 193 -8.72 16.25 -14.38
CA GLU A 193 -9.88 15.42 -14.08
C GLU A 193 -9.55 14.31 -13.07
N LEU A 194 -8.39 13.65 -13.23
CA LEU A 194 -7.91 12.65 -12.28
C LEU A 194 -7.81 13.22 -10.86
N ARG A 195 -7.35 14.46 -10.73
CA ARG A 195 -7.22 15.10 -9.43
C ARG A 195 -8.57 15.38 -8.79
N VAL A 196 -9.52 15.92 -9.54
CA VAL A 196 -10.89 16.16 -9.04
C VAL A 196 -11.52 14.84 -8.60
N LEU A 197 -11.41 13.80 -9.43
CA LEU A 197 -11.93 12.46 -9.12
C LEU A 197 -11.29 11.87 -7.86
N ILE A 198 -9.98 11.97 -7.69
CA ILE A 198 -9.29 11.48 -6.49
C ILE A 198 -9.73 12.26 -5.25
N HIS A 199 -9.83 13.60 -5.35
CA HIS A 199 -10.29 14.43 -4.24
C HIS A 199 -11.73 14.08 -3.83
N GLU A 200 -12.66 13.98 -4.79
CA GLU A 200 -14.05 13.61 -4.52
C GLU A 200 -14.17 12.23 -3.87
N ALA A 201 -13.31 11.28 -4.25
CA ALA A 201 -13.29 9.93 -3.68
C ALA A 201 -12.87 9.90 -2.19
N TYR A 202 -12.01 10.84 -1.75
CA TYR A 202 -11.55 10.92 -0.35
C TYR A 202 -12.20 12.07 0.46
N GLY A 203 -12.93 12.98 -0.19
CA GLY A 203 -13.62 14.08 0.47
C GLY A 203 -12.68 15.06 1.14
N SER A 204 -12.70 15.12 2.48
CA SER A 204 -11.86 16.05 3.27
C SER A 204 -10.44 15.54 3.50
N ASP A 205 -10.13 14.28 3.19
CA ASP A 205 -8.81 13.71 3.41
C ASP A 205 -7.87 13.99 2.22
N GLU A 206 -7.40 15.24 2.17
CA GLU A 206 -6.45 15.72 1.15
C GLU A 206 -5.08 15.03 1.23
N THR A 207 -4.71 14.57 2.43
CA THR A 207 -3.42 13.91 2.65
C THR A 207 -3.41 12.53 1.99
N THR A 208 -4.46 11.72 2.18
CA THR A 208 -4.60 10.41 1.53
C THR A 208 -4.87 10.55 0.03
N ALA A 209 -5.55 11.63 -0.40
CA ALA A 209 -5.69 11.96 -1.82
C ALA A 209 -4.32 12.22 -2.49
N MET A 210 -3.43 12.99 -1.84
CA MET A 210 -2.06 13.22 -2.32
C MET A 210 -1.26 11.91 -2.34
N LEU A 211 -1.33 11.12 -1.27
CA LEU A 211 -0.66 9.82 -1.20
C LEU A 211 -1.14 8.88 -2.33
N THR A 212 -2.43 8.88 -2.65
CA THR A 212 -2.98 8.09 -3.76
C THR A 212 -2.34 8.47 -5.09
N GLN A 213 -2.11 9.76 -5.36
CA GLN A 213 -1.39 10.20 -6.56
C GLN A 213 0.05 9.66 -6.59
N GLU A 214 0.78 9.73 -5.48
CA GLU A 214 2.14 9.17 -5.37
C GLU A 214 2.17 7.67 -5.67
N LEU A 215 1.27 6.91 -5.04
CA LEU A 215 1.23 5.46 -5.19
C LEU A 215 0.86 5.02 -6.61
N VAL A 216 -0.04 5.74 -7.30
CA VAL A 216 -0.35 5.47 -8.71
C VAL A 216 0.91 5.58 -9.58
N VAL A 217 1.73 6.62 -9.36
CA VAL A 217 3.00 6.79 -10.07
C VAL A 217 3.97 5.65 -9.75
N TYR A 218 4.09 5.23 -8.50
CA TYR A 218 4.97 4.11 -8.14
C TYR A 218 4.48 2.77 -8.71
N LEU A 219 3.18 2.50 -8.68
CA LEU A 219 2.59 1.33 -9.32
C LEU A 219 2.87 1.31 -10.83
N ALA A 220 2.73 2.45 -11.50
CA ALA A 220 3.06 2.59 -12.91
C ALA A 220 4.57 2.40 -13.19
N MET A 221 5.45 2.85 -12.29
CA MET A 221 6.87 2.53 -12.38
C MET A 221 7.09 1.02 -12.29
N PHE A 222 6.50 0.35 -11.30
CA PHE A 222 6.68 -1.08 -11.08
C PHE A 222 6.11 -1.94 -12.20
N ILE A 223 4.94 -1.61 -12.78
CA ILE A 223 4.39 -2.42 -13.87
C ILE A 223 5.26 -2.35 -15.13
N ARG A 224 6.03 -1.27 -15.31
CA ARG A 224 6.99 -1.14 -16.41
C ARG A 224 8.28 -1.90 -16.15
N THR A 225 8.80 -1.87 -14.91
CA THR A 225 10.11 -2.46 -14.58
C THR A 225 10.02 -3.92 -14.14
N GLU A 226 8.96 -4.30 -13.43
CA GLU A 226 8.73 -5.63 -12.87
C GLU A 226 7.26 -6.07 -13.10
N PRO A 227 6.82 -6.33 -14.35
CA PRO A 227 5.43 -6.67 -14.66
C PRO A 227 4.90 -7.89 -13.91
N SER A 228 5.79 -8.80 -13.51
CA SER A 228 5.45 -10.02 -12.78
C SER A 228 4.80 -9.76 -11.41
N LEU A 229 5.04 -8.60 -10.79
CA LEU A 229 4.38 -8.20 -9.54
C LEU A 229 2.86 -8.05 -9.67
N PHE A 230 2.38 -7.85 -10.91
CA PHE A 230 0.98 -7.61 -11.26
C PHE A 230 0.34 -8.82 -11.94
N SER A 231 1.00 -9.99 -11.91
CA SER A 231 0.46 -11.22 -12.48
C SER A 231 -0.89 -11.54 -11.83
N GLU A 232 -1.88 -11.88 -12.65
CA GLU A 232 -3.23 -12.29 -12.20
C GLU A 232 -3.97 -11.29 -11.29
N MET A 233 -3.61 -10.01 -11.35
CA MET A 233 -4.36 -8.92 -10.71
C MET A 233 -5.08 -8.14 -11.82
N LEU A 234 -6.41 -8.04 -11.81
CA LEU A 234 -7.12 -7.27 -12.85
C LEU A 234 -7.32 -5.82 -12.44
N ARG A 235 -7.56 -5.60 -11.14
CA ARG A 235 -7.87 -4.29 -10.58
C ARG A 235 -6.89 -3.93 -9.45
N LEU A 236 -6.35 -2.72 -9.51
CA LEU A 236 -5.48 -2.13 -8.49
C LEU A 236 -6.31 -1.22 -7.60
N ARG A 237 -6.54 -1.66 -6.37
CA ARG A 237 -7.36 -0.95 -5.40
C ARG A 237 -6.49 -0.10 -4.49
N VAL A 238 -6.17 1.11 -4.94
CA VAL A 238 -5.13 1.94 -4.30
C VAL A 238 -5.48 2.26 -2.84
N GLY A 239 -6.74 2.55 -2.53
CA GLY A 239 -7.17 2.76 -1.14
C GLY A 239 -6.99 1.53 -0.25
N LEU A 240 -7.32 0.32 -0.74
CA LEU A 240 -7.06 -0.92 0.00
C LEU A 240 -5.56 -1.22 0.12
N ILE A 241 -4.77 -0.89 -0.90
CA ILE A 241 -3.31 -1.00 -0.84
C ILE A 241 -2.76 -0.11 0.30
N ILE A 242 -3.25 1.12 0.45
CA ILE A 242 -2.88 2.02 1.56
C ILE A 242 -3.24 1.39 2.91
N GLN A 243 -4.45 0.85 3.06
CA GLN A 243 -4.86 0.18 4.30
C GLN A 243 -3.97 -1.03 4.65
N VAL A 244 -3.58 -1.81 3.64
CA VAL A 244 -2.67 -2.94 3.82
C VAL A 244 -1.27 -2.46 4.21
N MET A 245 -0.78 -1.38 3.58
CA MET A 245 0.50 -0.77 3.95
C MET A 245 0.49 -0.31 5.41
N ALA A 246 -0.56 0.39 5.85
CA ALA A 246 -0.72 0.83 7.24
C ALA A 246 -0.80 -0.36 8.21
N SER A 247 -1.61 -1.37 7.88
CA SER A 247 -1.77 -2.58 8.72
C SER A 247 -0.46 -3.37 8.85
N GLU A 248 0.32 -3.48 7.77
CA GLU A 248 1.62 -4.12 7.80
C GLU A 248 2.66 -3.33 8.58
N LEU A 249 2.58 -1.99 8.53
CA LEU A 249 3.41 -1.13 9.34
C LEU A 249 3.06 -1.28 10.83
N ALA A 250 1.77 -1.26 11.18
CA ALA A 250 1.26 -1.46 12.53
C ALA A 250 1.77 -2.78 13.13
N ARG A 251 1.68 -3.87 12.36
CA ARG A 251 2.16 -5.19 12.77
C ARG A 251 3.67 -5.22 12.99
N THR A 252 4.43 -4.53 12.15
CA THR A 252 5.91 -4.57 12.19
C THR A 252 6.48 -3.68 13.29
N ILE A 253 5.85 -2.54 13.57
CA ILE A 253 6.24 -1.60 14.65
C ILE A 253 5.55 -1.95 15.99
N GLN A 254 4.56 -2.86 15.97
CA GLN A 254 3.73 -3.22 17.12
C GLN A 254 2.99 -2.01 17.72
N CYS A 255 2.42 -1.18 16.86
CA CYS A 255 1.63 -0.01 17.24
C CYS A 255 0.15 -0.17 16.86
N GLY A 256 -0.68 0.72 17.41
CA GLY A 256 -2.10 0.82 17.03
C GLY A 256 -2.30 1.31 15.60
N PRO A 257 -3.50 1.11 15.02
CA PRO A 257 -3.80 1.47 13.63
C PRO A 257 -3.64 2.97 13.34
N ASP A 258 -4.05 3.84 14.26
CA ASP A 258 -3.98 5.30 14.07
C ASP A 258 -2.52 5.77 13.99
N VAL A 259 -1.69 5.33 14.95
CA VAL A 259 -0.25 5.60 14.99
C VAL A 259 0.46 5.06 13.73
N ALA A 260 0.04 3.91 13.24
CA ALA A 260 0.59 3.34 12.01
C ALA A 260 0.23 4.16 10.76
N SER A 261 -0.97 4.72 10.71
CA SER A 261 -1.37 5.63 9.64
C SER A 261 -0.51 6.90 9.64
N ASP A 262 -0.28 7.50 10.80
CA ASP A 262 0.58 8.68 10.93
C ASP A 262 2.02 8.39 10.52
N HIS A 263 2.56 7.22 10.91
CA HIS A 263 3.87 6.79 10.46
C HIS A 263 3.92 6.55 8.95
N LEU A 264 2.88 5.96 8.36
CA LEU A 264 2.78 5.76 6.92
C LEU A 264 2.82 7.11 6.18
N LEU A 265 2.04 8.09 6.64
CA LEU A 265 1.99 9.43 6.07
C LEU A 265 3.31 10.20 6.25
N ASN A 266 4.15 9.82 7.21
CA ASN A 266 5.46 10.40 7.45
C ASN A 266 6.62 9.68 6.74
N LEU A 267 6.38 8.59 6.00
CA LEU A 267 7.44 7.95 5.23
C LEU A 267 7.93 8.87 4.10
N SER A 268 9.25 8.90 3.88
CA SER A 268 9.82 9.58 2.72
C SER A 268 9.35 8.92 1.41
N PRO A 269 9.42 9.62 0.26
CA PRO A 269 9.08 9.03 -1.05
C PRO A 269 9.79 7.70 -1.33
N PHE A 270 11.04 7.56 -0.89
CA PHE A 270 11.82 6.34 -1.06
C PHE A 270 11.31 5.19 -0.17
N GLU A 271 11.05 5.46 1.12
CA GLU A 271 10.50 4.48 2.05
C GLU A 271 9.09 4.05 1.66
N MET A 272 8.25 5.00 1.25
CA MET A 272 6.90 4.73 0.74
C MET A 272 6.92 3.79 -0.46
N LYS A 273 7.77 4.10 -1.46
CA LYS A 273 7.97 3.24 -2.63
C LYS A 273 8.48 1.85 -2.24
N ASN A 274 9.42 1.77 -1.30
CA ASN A 274 9.95 0.48 -0.84
C ASN A 274 8.88 -0.33 -0.11
N LEU A 275 8.09 0.28 0.79
CA LEU A 275 6.98 -0.38 1.46
C LEU A 275 6.02 -0.96 0.43
N LEU A 276 5.60 -0.13 -0.55
CA LEU A 276 4.72 -0.56 -1.61
C LEU A 276 5.29 -1.75 -2.38
N HIS A 277 6.59 -1.75 -2.71
CA HIS A 277 7.23 -2.89 -3.36
C HIS A 277 7.19 -4.16 -2.51
N HIS A 278 7.39 -4.06 -1.19
CA HIS A 278 7.29 -5.22 -0.29
C HIS A 278 5.86 -5.77 -0.22
N ILE A 279 4.86 -4.89 -0.15
CA ILE A 279 3.43 -5.28 -0.20
C ILE A 279 3.13 -5.98 -1.52
N MET A 280 3.50 -5.36 -2.64
CA MET A 280 3.26 -5.90 -3.98
C MET A 280 4.05 -7.19 -4.24
N SER A 281 5.25 -7.36 -3.70
CA SER A 281 6.02 -8.60 -3.85
C SER A 281 5.62 -9.68 -2.84
N GLY A 282 4.84 -9.33 -1.82
CA GLY A 282 4.51 -10.20 -0.70
C GLY A 282 5.73 -10.57 0.15
N LYS A 283 6.88 -9.91 -0.02
CA LYS A 283 8.12 -10.18 0.75
C LYS A 283 8.01 -9.60 2.15
N GLU A 284 8.66 -10.24 3.10
CA GLU A 284 8.84 -9.68 4.44
C GLU A 284 9.90 -8.58 4.44
N PHE A 285 9.72 -7.60 5.32
CA PHE A 285 10.62 -6.47 5.50
C PHE A 285 10.83 -6.23 7.00
N ASN A 286 11.98 -5.66 7.31
CA ASN A 286 12.33 -5.19 8.64
C ASN A 286 12.29 -3.66 8.64
N ILE A 287 11.84 -3.11 9.76
CA ILE A 287 11.88 -1.68 10.03
C ILE A 287 13.01 -1.42 11.01
N GLY A 288 13.93 -0.52 10.65
CA GLY A 288 14.93 -0.01 11.57
C GLY A 288 14.61 1.42 12.00
N SER A 289 14.89 1.77 13.25
CA SER A 289 14.82 3.16 13.71
C SER A 289 16.17 3.85 13.54
N GLY A 290 16.19 4.97 12.83
CA GLY A 290 17.33 5.87 12.80
C GLY A 290 17.46 6.66 14.12
N ARG A 291 18.63 7.28 14.33
CA ARG A 291 18.94 8.09 15.53
C ARG A 291 18.05 9.35 15.68
N SER A 292 17.23 9.66 14.69
CA SER A 292 16.36 10.85 14.61
C SER A 292 14.86 10.53 14.72
N GLY A 293 14.48 9.29 15.10
CA GLY A 293 13.07 8.85 15.13
C GLY A 293 12.49 8.49 13.76
N THR A 294 13.25 8.62 12.68
CA THR A 294 12.86 8.21 11.32
C THR A 294 13.03 6.71 11.11
N PHE A 295 11.99 6.04 10.62
CA PHE A 295 12.01 4.60 10.33
C PHE A 295 12.41 4.30 8.90
N PHE A 296 13.39 3.42 8.70
CA PHE A 296 13.77 2.95 7.36
C PHE A 296 13.30 1.51 7.11
N ILE A 297 12.89 1.24 5.87
CA ILE A 297 12.38 -0.07 5.44
C ILE A 297 13.46 -0.83 4.69
N SER A 298 13.81 -2.02 5.19
CA SER A 298 14.82 -2.88 4.59
C SER A 298 14.25 -4.27 4.31
N SER A 299 14.62 -4.86 3.18
CA SER A 299 14.18 -6.22 2.86
C SER A 299 14.79 -7.24 3.81
N ARG A 300 14.00 -8.16 4.33
CA ARG A 300 14.53 -9.28 5.13
C ARG A 300 15.14 -10.30 4.16
N SER A 301 16.48 -10.37 4.12
CA SER A 301 17.19 -11.31 3.26
C SER A 301 16.89 -12.74 3.70
N THR A 302 16.16 -13.50 2.89
CA THR A 302 15.92 -14.94 3.09
C THR A 302 17.12 -15.81 2.69
N LYS A 303 18.31 -15.24 2.50
CA LYS A 303 19.52 -16.02 2.28
C LYS A 303 19.96 -16.63 3.61
N VAL A 304 19.72 -17.93 3.78
CA VAL A 304 20.52 -18.78 4.67
C VAL A 304 21.98 -18.61 4.23
N SER A 305 22.70 -17.72 4.91
CA SER A 305 24.10 -17.45 4.60
C SER A 305 24.92 -18.65 5.04
N LYS A 306 25.26 -19.52 4.09
CA LYS A 306 26.45 -20.35 4.22
C LYS A 306 27.65 -19.39 4.24
N LYS A 307 28.09 -19.05 5.44
CA LYS A 307 29.45 -18.62 5.83
C LYS A 307 30.19 -17.74 4.80
N SER A 308 30.31 -16.45 5.13
CA SER A 308 31.59 -15.74 4.95
C SER A 308 31.81 -14.79 6.12
N THR A 309 32.70 -15.21 7.01
CA THR A 309 33.38 -14.39 7.99
C THR A 309 34.13 -13.25 7.29
N ILE A 310 34.26 -12.12 8.01
CA ILE A 310 35.07 -10.91 7.74
C ILE A 310 34.27 -9.75 7.12
N GLY A 311 33.96 -8.74 7.95
CA GLY A 311 33.57 -7.42 7.48
C GLY A 311 32.39 -6.73 8.18
N SER A 312 32.13 -6.95 9.47
CA SER A 312 31.24 -6.05 10.23
C SER A 312 31.77 -5.88 11.65
N PHE A 313 32.84 -5.09 11.74
CA PHE A 313 33.41 -4.59 12.99
C PHE A 313 33.30 -3.07 12.92
N LEU A 314 32.21 -2.53 13.48
CA LEU A 314 32.14 -1.23 14.19
C LEU A 314 30.69 -0.88 14.54
N GLY A 315 30.28 -1.33 15.74
CA GLY A 315 29.58 -0.53 16.75
C GLY A 315 28.16 -0.03 16.47
N SER A 316 27.19 -0.56 17.22
CA SER A 316 26.85 0.06 18.51
C SER A 316 26.16 -0.92 19.44
N VAL A 317 26.67 -0.94 20.66
CA VAL A 317 26.35 -1.81 21.78
C VAL A 317 25.26 -1.15 22.61
N VAL A 318 24.11 -1.80 22.79
CA VAL A 318 23.32 -1.74 24.03
C VAL A 318 22.74 -3.15 24.23
N GLY A 319 23.08 -3.76 25.36
CA GLY A 319 22.88 -5.18 25.62
C GLY A 319 21.46 -5.58 25.97
N MET A 320 21.14 -6.83 25.65
CA MET A 320 20.38 -7.72 26.52
C MET A 320 20.86 -9.16 26.25
N GLU A 321 21.17 -9.87 27.32
CA GLU A 321 21.76 -11.20 27.34
C GLU A 321 20.81 -12.30 26.84
N GLY A 322 21.42 -13.35 26.26
CA GLY A 322 20.93 -14.73 26.18
C GLY A 322 19.45 -14.98 25.87
N LYS A 323 19.12 -15.24 24.60
CA LYS A 323 17.94 -16.05 24.26
C LYS A 323 18.26 -17.15 23.24
N SER A 324 17.66 -18.28 23.55
CA SER A 324 17.79 -19.62 23.02
C SER A 324 17.41 -19.75 21.54
N SER A 325 17.71 -20.91 21.00
CA SER A 325 17.30 -21.48 19.71
C SER A 325 15.77 -21.53 19.43
N ASP A 326 14.93 -20.78 20.15
CA ASP A 326 13.47 -20.68 19.99
C ASP A 326 13.01 -19.56 19.03
N ASP A 327 13.86 -18.57 18.72
CA ASP A 327 13.46 -17.43 17.87
C ASP A 327 13.17 -17.81 16.41
N ALA A 328 13.71 -18.94 15.93
CA ALA A 328 13.50 -19.43 14.56
C ALA A 328 12.16 -20.18 14.37
N GLU A 329 11.54 -20.69 15.45
CA GLU A 329 10.26 -21.40 15.38
C GLU A 329 9.07 -20.42 15.49
N THR A 330 9.20 -19.39 16.33
CA THR A 330 8.20 -18.31 16.45
C THR A 330 8.10 -17.46 15.16
N GLU A 331 9.18 -17.40 14.38
CA GLU A 331 9.29 -16.62 13.13
C GLU A 331 8.39 -17.10 11.97
N ARG A 332 7.88 -18.34 12.01
CA ARG A 332 7.01 -18.90 10.95
C ARG A 332 5.52 -18.76 11.23
N HIS A 333 5.14 -18.46 12.47
CA HIS A 333 3.75 -18.30 12.85
C HIS A 333 3.18 -16.99 12.28
N GLY A 334 2.03 -17.07 11.64
CA GLY A 334 1.35 -15.95 10.99
C GLY A 334 1.78 -15.68 9.55
N GLN A 335 2.75 -16.42 8.98
CA GLN A 335 3.26 -16.14 7.63
C GLN A 335 2.22 -16.40 6.54
N TRP A 336 1.45 -17.49 6.66
CA TRP A 336 0.43 -17.83 5.67
C TRP A 336 -0.81 -16.97 5.83
N LEU A 337 -1.23 -16.72 7.07
CA LEU A 337 -2.32 -15.78 7.34
C LEU A 337 -1.99 -14.40 6.76
N ARG A 338 -0.77 -13.91 7.01
CA ARG A 338 -0.28 -12.66 6.43
C ARG A 338 -0.35 -12.68 4.91
N ARG A 339 0.18 -13.72 4.25
CA ARG A 339 0.15 -13.82 2.78
C ARG A 339 -1.28 -13.81 2.24
N ARG A 340 -2.20 -14.55 2.87
CA ARG A 340 -3.62 -14.57 2.50
C ARG A 340 -4.28 -13.19 2.67
N ARG A 341 -3.95 -12.45 3.72
CA ARG A 341 -4.42 -11.06 3.90
C ARG A 341 -3.90 -10.14 2.79
N LEU A 342 -2.61 -10.21 2.47
CA LEU A 342 -2.01 -9.42 1.40
C LEU A 342 -2.63 -9.75 0.04
N ASP A 343 -2.60 -11.02 -0.36
CA ASP A 343 -3.10 -11.44 -1.67
C ASP A 343 -4.62 -11.22 -1.77
N GLY A 344 -5.37 -11.40 -0.68
CA GLY A 344 -6.81 -11.13 -0.61
C GLY A 344 -7.16 -9.66 -0.80
N ALA A 345 -6.43 -8.77 -0.12
CA ALA A 345 -6.65 -7.33 -0.25
C ALA A 345 -6.21 -6.79 -1.62
N LEU A 346 -5.20 -7.41 -2.23
CA LEU A 346 -4.72 -7.11 -3.57
C LEU A 346 -5.54 -7.77 -4.70
N ASN A 347 -6.52 -8.61 -4.38
CA ASN A 347 -7.22 -9.46 -5.36
C ASN A 347 -6.28 -10.28 -6.25
N ARG A 348 -5.15 -10.72 -5.69
CA ARG A 348 -4.21 -11.57 -6.41
C ARG A 348 -4.71 -13.00 -6.38
N VAL A 349 -4.84 -13.62 -7.54
CA VAL A 349 -5.19 -15.03 -7.65
C VAL A 349 -4.03 -15.85 -8.23
N PRO A 350 -4.01 -17.18 -8.05
CA PRO A 350 -3.05 -18.06 -8.71
C PRO A 350 -3.16 -18.01 -10.24
N ARG A 351 -2.07 -18.37 -10.93
CA ARG A 351 -2.05 -18.41 -12.40
C ARG A 351 -3.13 -19.32 -12.97
N ASN A 352 -3.77 -18.85 -14.03
CA ASN A 352 -4.84 -19.55 -14.73
C ASN A 352 -6.08 -19.76 -13.86
N PHE A 353 -6.26 -18.99 -12.78
CA PHE A 353 -7.45 -19.09 -11.93
C PHE A 353 -8.73 -18.89 -12.75
N TYR A 354 -8.86 -17.79 -13.48
CA TYR A 354 -10.08 -17.51 -14.25
C TYR A 354 -10.37 -18.57 -15.33
N PRO A 355 -9.41 -18.98 -16.19
CA PRO A 355 -9.62 -20.11 -17.09
C PRO A 355 -10.07 -21.40 -16.39
N ARG A 356 -9.53 -21.69 -15.20
CA ARG A 356 -9.92 -22.86 -14.40
C ARG A 356 -11.33 -22.76 -13.86
N ILE A 357 -11.76 -21.59 -13.40
CA ILE A 357 -13.15 -21.35 -13.00
C ILE A 357 -14.09 -21.56 -14.18
N TRP A 358 -13.73 -21.07 -15.35
CA TRP A 358 -14.50 -21.29 -16.58
C TRP A 358 -14.67 -22.79 -16.89
N ASN A 359 -13.59 -23.57 -16.82
CA ASN A 359 -13.63 -25.02 -17.02
C ASN A 359 -14.48 -25.76 -15.96
N ILE A 360 -14.52 -25.27 -14.71
CA ILE A 360 -15.40 -25.81 -13.66
C ILE A 360 -16.87 -25.54 -14.03
N LEU A 361 -17.17 -24.32 -14.49
CA LEU A 361 -18.54 -23.94 -14.87
C LEU A 361 -19.07 -24.77 -16.04
N GLU A 362 -18.23 -25.22 -16.96
CA GLU A 362 -18.68 -26.16 -18.00
C GLU A 362 -19.24 -27.47 -17.43
N LYS A 363 -18.83 -27.83 -16.22
CA LYS A 363 -19.14 -29.11 -15.57
C LYS A 363 -20.20 -29.03 -14.47
N CYS A 364 -20.70 -27.84 -14.12
CA CYS A 364 -21.73 -27.65 -13.08
C CYS A 364 -22.76 -26.60 -13.50
N ARG A 365 -23.93 -26.53 -12.84
CA ARG A 365 -24.95 -25.51 -13.16
C ARG A 365 -24.54 -24.10 -12.72
N GLY A 366 -23.64 -24.00 -11.74
CA GLY A 366 -23.06 -22.74 -11.30
C GLY A 366 -22.20 -22.89 -10.05
N ILE A 367 -21.50 -21.81 -9.70
CA ILE A 367 -20.66 -21.73 -8.51
C ILE A 367 -21.25 -20.66 -7.60
N ASN A 368 -21.61 -21.02 -6.36
CA ASN A 368 -22.08 -20.10 -5.34
C ASN A 368 -20.91 -19.59 -4.48
N ILE A 369 -20.82 -18.27 -4.33
CA ILE A 369 -19.88 -17.56 -3.46
C ILE A 369 -20.65 -16.46 -2.71
N GLU A 370 -20.69 -16.56 -1.38
CA GLU A 370 -21.44 -15.68 -0.46
C GLU A 370 -22.88 -15.37 -0.92
N GLY A 371 -23.60 -16.39 -1.38
CA GLY A 371 -24.99 -16.27 -1.83
C GLY A 371 -25.17 -15.72 -3.24
N LYS A 372 -24.09 -15.34 -3.92
CA LYS A 372 -24.10 -14.98 -5.35
C LYS A 372 -23.66 -16.16 -6.19
N VAL A 373 -24.44 -16.47 -7.22
CA VAL A 373 -24.18 -17.58 -8.13
C VAL A 373 -23.56 -17.06 -9.42
N ILE A 374 -22.41 -17.64 -9.79
CA ILE A 374 -21.83 -17.56 -11.14
C ILE A 374 -22.51 -18.66 -11.97
N PRO A 375 -23.42 -18.32 -12.91
CA PRO A 375 -24.17 -19.33 -13.64
C PRO A 375 -23.32 -19.93 -14.77
N GLN A 376 -23.63 -21.18 -15.14
CA GLN A 376 -23.02 -21.86 -16.29
C GLN A 376 -23.24 -21.10 -17.61
N THR A 377 -24.32 -20.33 -17.75
CA THR A 377 -24.62 -19.57 -18.98
C THR A 377 -23.50 -18.61 -19.40
N LEU A 378 -22.67 -18.15 -18.45
CA LEU A 378 -21.51 -17.32 -18.76
C LEU A 378 -20.48 -18.01 -19.67
N THR A 379 -20.38 -19.34 -19.64
CA THR A 379 -19.46 -20.06 -20.54
C THR A 379 -19.96 -20.13 -21.98
N GLN A 380 -21.26 -19.93 -22.20
CA GLN A 380 -21.85 -19.83 -23.54
C GLN A 380 -21.69 -18.43 -24.15
N GLU A 381 -21.59 -17.41 -23.28
CA GLU A 381 -21.50 -16.01 -23.69
C GLU A 381 -20.06 -15.49 -23.81
N MET A 382 -19.12 -16.09 -23.07
CA MET A 382 -17.73 -15.60 -22.93
C MET A 382 -16.71 -16.74 -22.96
N THR A 383 -15.51 -16.45 -23.46
CA THR A 383 -14.39 -17.39 -23.48
C THR A 383 -13.54 -17.34 -22.19
N PRO A 384 -12.78 -18.40 -21.86
CA PRO A 384 -11.97 -18.46 -20.62
C PRO A 384 -10.86 -17.41 -20.53
N GLY A 385 -10.46 -16.82 -21.66
CA GLY A 385 -9.43 -15.77 -21.74
C GLY A 385 -9.97 -14.35 -21.77
N GLU A 386 -11.29 -14.16 -21.80
CA GLU A 386 -11.89 -12.83 -21.85
C GLU A 386 -11.80 -12.10 -20.52
N LEU A 387 -11.39 -10.83 -20.57
CA LEU A 387 -11.33 -9.96 -19.40
C LEU A 387 -12.71 -9.77 -18.76
N LYS A 388 -13.79 -9.75 -19.57
CA LYS A 388 -15.16 -9.58 -19.08
C LYS A 388 -15.54 -10.72 -18.12
N PHE A 389 -15.27 -11.97 -18.51
CA PHE A 389 -15.51 -13.14 -17.65
C PHE A 389 -14.71 -13.03 -16.34
N ALA A 390 -13.43 -12.69 -16.45
CA ALA A 390 -12.55 -12.58 -15.29
C ALA A 390 -13.02 -11.48 -14.31
N LEU A 391 -13.51 -10.34 -14.82
CA LEU A 391 -14.07 -9.26 -14.02
C LEU A 391 -15.40 -9.63 -13.32
N GLU A 392 -16.25 -10.47 -13.94
CA GLU A 392 -17.47 -10.97 -13.29
C GLU A 392 -17.13 -11.87 -12.11
N VAL A 393 -16.19 -12.81 -12.29
CA VAL A 393 -15.71 -13.67 -11.20
C VAL A 393 -15.07 -12.84 -10.08
N GLU A 394 -14.23 -11.85 -10.42
CA GLU A 394 -13.61 -10.95 -9.43
C GLU A 394 -14.66 -10.12 -8.68
N THR A 395 -15.69 -9.62 -9.36
CA THR A 395 -16.78 -8.85 -8.75
C THR A 395 -17.53 -9.66 -7.70
N ILE A 396 -17.72 -10.97 -7.95
CA ILE A 396 -18.34 -11.87 -6.99
C ILE A 396 -17.38 -12.18 -5.82
N LEU A 397 -16.08 -12.41 -6.07
CA LEU A 397 -15.09 -12.58 -5.00
C LEU A 397 -14.96 -11.34 -4.10
N ASN A 398 -15.12 -10.14 -4.68
CA ASN A 398 -15.08 -8.87 -3.95
C ASN A 398 -16.25 -8.69 -2.96
N THR A 399 -17.28 -9.53 -3.04
CA THR A 399 -18.36 -9.52 -2.04
C THR A 399 -17.92 -10.06 -0.69
N ILE A 400 -16.86 -10.88 -0.67
CA ILE A 400 -16.26 -11.37 0.56
C ILE A 400 -15.47 -10.22 1.20
N PRO A 401 -15.85 -9.70 2.37
CA PRO A 401 -15.20 -8.53 2.95
C PRO A 401 -13.84 -8.85 3.58
N GLN A 402 -13.65 -10.07 4.13
CA GLN A 402 -12.40 -10.44 4.78
C GLN A 402 -11.37 -10.98 3.76
N PRO A 403 -10.20 -10.35 3.60
CA PRO A 403 -9.24 -10.72 2.56
C PRO A 403 -8.68 -12.13 2.76
N GLU A 404 -8.41 -12.56 4.00
CA GLU A 404 -7.94 -13.91 4.29
C GLU A 404 -8.94 -15.00 3.89
N TYR A 405 -10.24 -14.74 4.06
CA TYR A 405 -11.30 -15.66 3.66
C TYR A 405 -11.50 -15.68 2.16
N ARG A 406 -11.43 -14.52 1.50
CA ARG A 406 -11.42 -14.41 0.04
C ARG A 406 -10.32 -15.29 -0.57
N GLN A 407 -9.12 -15.32 0.01
CA GLN A 407 -8.05 -16.19 -0.46
C GLN A 407 -8.30 -17.67 -0.20
N LEU A 408 -8.89 -18.06 0.94
CA LEU A 408 -9.28 -19.47 1.14
C LEU A 408 -10.30 -19.94 0.11
N VAL A 409 -11.25 -19.09 -0.28
CA VAL A 409 -12.21 -19.40 -1.36
C VAL A 409 -11.47 -19.58 -2.69
N VAL A 410 -10.54 -18.68 -3.03
CA VAL A 410 -9.70 -18.81 -4.24
C VAL A 410 -8.91 -20.12 -4.23
N GLU A 411 -8.26 -20.46 -3.11
CA GLU A 411 -7.52 -21.71 -2.93
C GLU A 411 -8.43 -22.94 -3.08
N ALA A 412 -9.60 -22.95 -2.44
CA ALA A 412 -10.58 -24.03 -2.52
C ALA A 412 -11.04 -24.27 -3.97
N MET A 413 -11.34 -23.20 -4.69
CA MET A 413 -11.74 -23.28 -6.09
C MET A 413 -10.61 -23.78 -7.00
N MET A 414 -9.35 -23.42 -6.70
CA MET A 414 -8.19 -23.96 -7.40
C MET A 414 -8.01 -25.46 -7.18
N VAL A 415 -8.26 -25.96 -5.97
CA VAL A 415 -8.20 -27.40 -5.74
C VAL A 415 -9.36 -28.12 -6.42
N LEU A 416 -10.58 -27.56 -6.40
CA LEU A 416 -11.69 -28.09 -7.18
C LEU A 416 -11.34 -28.18 -8.68
N ALA A 417 -10.67 -27.16 -9.24
CA ALA A 417 -10.22 -27.19 -10.62
C ALA A 417 -9.27 -28.36 -10.89
N LEU A 418 -8.28 -28.56 -10.01
CA LEU A 418 -7.33 -29.66 -10.13
C LEU A 418 -8.01 -31.04 -10.06
N VAL A 419 -8.99 -31.19 -9.17
CA VAL A 419 -9.78 -32.43 -9.04
C VAL A 419 -10.60 -32.68 -10.30
N ALA A 420 -11.27 -31.65 -10.84
CA ALA A 420 -12.07 -31.73 -12.05
C ALA A 420 -11.23 -32.05 -13.30
N GLU A 421 -9.98 -31.59 -13.35
CA GLU A 421 -8.99 -31.90 -14.39
C GLU A 421 -8.43 -33.33 -14.24
N TYR A 422 -8.08 -33.75 -13.03
CA TYR A 422 -7.41 -35.04 -12.80
C TYR A 422 -8.34 -36.24 -12.87
N HIS A 423 -9.55 -36.13 -12.30
CA HIS A 423 -10.49 -37.26 -12.24
C HIS A 423 -11.37 -37.38 -13.48
N ASN A 424 -11.20 -36.48 -14.46
CA ASN A 424 -12.04 -36.36 -15.64
C ASN A 424 -13.54 -36.46 -15.30
N ALA A 425 -13.96 -35.79 -14.22
CA ALA A 425 -15.35 -35.76 -13.84
C ALA A 425 -16.14 -35.09 -14.97
N ASP A 426 -17.04 -35.85 -15.60
CA ASP A 426 -17.88 -35.38 -16.71
C ASP A 426 -18.94 -34.39 -16.22
N GLN A 427 -19.37 -34.51 -14.95
CA GLN A 427 -20.31 -33.61 -14.30
C GLN A 427 -20.00 -33.49 -12.80
N LEU A 428 -19.98 -32.26 -12.29
CA LEU A 428 -19.76 -31.92 -10.86
C LEU A 428 -21.08 -31.70 -10.10
N GLY A 429 -22.23 -31.89 -10.76
CA GLY A 429 -23.56 -31.75 -10.16
C GLY A 429 -24.21 -30.38 -10.40
N ASP A 430 -25.07 -29.97 -9.47
CA ASP A 430 -25.88 -28.75 -9.52
C ASP A 430 -25.03 -27.49 -9.23
N ILE A 431 -25.32 -26.77 -8.14
CA ILE A 431 -24.62 -25.54 -7.76
C ILE A 431 -23.55 -25.92 -6.74
N VAL A 432 -22.29 -25.66 -7.06
CA VAL A 432 -21.17 -25.90 -6.15
C VAL A 432 -21.01 -24.70 -5.22
N SER A 433 -21.13 -24.90 -3.91
CA SER A 433 -20.85 -23.84 -2.93
C SER A 433 -19.37 -23.83 -2.56
N ALA A 434 -18.69 -22.71 -2.85
CA ALA A 434 -17.30 -22.53 -2.47
C ALA A 434 -17.12 -22.44 -0.95
N GLN A 435 -18.09 -21.85 -0.25
CA GLN A 435 -18.07 -21.73 1.22
C GLN A 435 -18.17 -23.10 1.88
N ASP A 436 -19.05 -23.97 1.39
CA ASP A 436 -19.21 -25.32 1.94
C ASP A 436 -17.91 -26.11 1.83
N ILE A 437 -17.18 -25.98 0.72
CA ILE A 437 -15.85 -26.59 0.54
C ILE A 437 -14.89 -26.10 1.63
N VAL A 438 -14.81 -24.78 1.86
CA VAL A 438 -13.93 -24.20 2.88
C VAL A 438 -14.32 -24.63 4.30
N HIS A 439 -15.62 -24.63 4.62
CA HIS A 439 -16.11 -25.03 5.94
C HIS A 439 -15.89 -26.51 6.22
N VAL A 440 -16.11 -27.38 5.23
CA VAL A 440 -15.83 -28.81 5.35
C VAL A 440 -14.34 -29.03 5.51
N ALA A 441 -13.49 -28.34 4.75
CA ALA A 441 -12.04 -28.40 4.91
C ALA A 441 -11.60 -27.97 6.31
N ASN A 442 -12.18 -26.90 6.86
CA ASN A 442 -11.94 -26.48 8.24
C ASN A 442 -12.38 -27.53 9.27
N ASN A 443 -13.53 -28.19 9.07
CA ASN A 443 -13.99 -29.26 9.97
C ASN A 443 -13.07 -30.49 9.94
N ILE A 444 -12.57 -30.84 8.75
CA ILE A 444 -11.56 -31.89 8.58
C ILE A 444 -10.28 -31.51 9.32
N PHE A 445 -9.78 -30.28 9.10
CA PHE A 445 -8.62 -29.75 9.80
C PHE A 445 -8.80 -29.83 11.33
N LEU A 446 -9.94 -29.36 11.87
CA LEU A 446 -10.21 -29.43 13.30
C LEU A 446 -10.25 -30.86 13.83
N SER A 447 -10.78 -31.80 13.05
CA SER A 447 -10.80 -33.22 13.42
C SER A 447 -9.38 -33.80 13.47
N ASP A 448 -8.53 -33.44 12.51
CA ASP A 448 -7.13 -33.87 12.46
C ASP A 448 -6.33 -33.23 13.60
N GLN A 449 -6.59 -31.97 13.93
CA GLN A 449 -5.98 -31.28 15.08
C GLN A 449 -6.33 -31.94 16.41
N LYS A 450 -7.57 -32.44 16.59
CA LYS A 450 -7.95 -33.22 17.78
C LYS A 450 -7.16 -34.53 17.88
N GLN A 451 -6.96 -35.21 16.75
CA GLN A 451 -6.27 -36.51 16.72
C GLN A 451 -4.77 -36.39 17.00
N GLN A 452 -4.17 -35.26 16.60
CA GLN A 452 -2.74 -35.03 16.68
C GLN A 452 -2.34 -34.06 17.81
N ASP A 453 -3.30 -33.64 18.64
CA ASP A 453 -3.11 -32.64 19.70
C ASP A 453 -2.40 -31.37 19.18
N GLY A 454 -2.89 -30.84 18.05
CA GLY A 454 -2.33 -29.66 17.39
C GLY A 454 -2.87 -28.34 17.95
N ASP A 455 -2.26 -27.21 17.57
CA ASP A 455 -2.54 -25.87 18.15
C ASP A 455 -4.02 -25.46 18.16
N ALA A 456 -4.84 -25.95 17.22
CA ALA A 456 -6.26 -25.64 17.23
C ALA A 456 -7.00 -26.24 18.45
N THR A 457 -6.42 -27.20 19.18
CA THR A 457 -6.94 -27.71 20.46
C THR A 457 -6.88 -26.66 21.57
N LEU A 458 -6.14 -25.57 21.38
CA LEU A 458 -6.17 -24.40 22.27
C LEU A 458 -7.41 -23.53 22.03
N CYS A 459 -8.13 -23.72 20.93
CA CYS A 459 -9.32 -22.95 20.58
C CYS A 459 -10.47 -23.80 19.97
N CYS A 460 -10.60 -23.84 18.65
CA CYS A 460 -11.77 -24.35 17.92
C CYS A 460 -11.90 -25.87 17.92
N ALA A 461 -10.82 -26.60 18.20
CA ALA A 461 -10.78 -28.05 18.30
C ALA A 461 -10.98 -28.56 19.75
N ARG A 462 -11.40 -27.70 20.69
CA ARG A 462 -11.78 -28.11 22.05
C ARG A 462 -13.11 -28.85 22.08
N GLU A 463 -13.32 -29.66 23.11
CA GLU A 463 -14.61 -30.34 23.36
C GLU A 463 -15.72 -29.33 23.67
N LYS A 464 -15.41 -28.29 24.43
CA LYS A 464 -16.32 -27.17 24.73
C LYS A 464 -15.83 -25.93 24.00
N ARG A 465 -16.60 -25.48 23.00
CA ARG A 465 -16.33 -24.22 22.29
C ARG A 465 -16.85 -23.06 23.13
N GLU A 466 -15.94 -22.22 23.59
CA GLU A 466 -16.32 -20.93 24.16
C GLU A 466 -16.59 -19.94 23.03
N PRO A 467 -17.72 -19.20 23.06
CA PRO A 467 -17.96 -18.14 22.10
C PRO A 467 -16.93 -17.03 22.30
N GLY A 468 -16.39 -16.52 21.19
CA GLY A 468 -15.56 -15.34 21.20
C GLY A 468 -16.38 -14.07 21.47
N VAL A 469 -15.68 -12.97 21.68
CA VAL A 469 -16.30 -11.64 21.84
C VAL A 469 -17.16 -11.34 20.60
N GLY A 470 -18.40 -10.89 20.82
CA GLY A 470 -19.32 -10.54 19.72
C GLY A 470 -19.93 -11.74 18.96
N GLY A 471 -19.89 -12.95 19.51
CA GLY A 471 -20.47 -14.15 18.87
C GLY A 471 -19.58 -14.82 17.83
N GLY A 472 -18.34 -14.34 17.66
CA GLY A 472 -17.33 -14.94 16.78
C GLY A 472 -16.63 -16.15 17.40
N LEU A 473 -15.60 -16.66 16.71
CA LEU A 473 -14.73 -17.70 17.26
C LEU A 473 -13.78 -17.14 18.32
N ALA A 474 -13.49 -17.90 19.37
CA ALA A 474 -12.53 -17.51 20.41
C ALA A 474 -11.13 -17.18 19.88
N CYS A 475 -10.71 -17.83 18.79
CA CYS A 475 -9.43 -17.56 18.15
C CYS A 475 -9.43 -16.31 17.25
N GLY A 476 -10.56 -15.57 17.13
CA GLY A 476 -10.67 -14.42 16.23
C GLY A 476 -10.67 -14.76 14.74
N GLY A 477 -10.95 -16.02 14.39
CA GLY A 477 -11.02 -16.46 13.00
C GLY A 477 -12.24 -15.88 12.27
N ALA A 478 -12.02 -15.35 11.07
CA ALA A 478 -13.08 -14.81 10.21
C ALA A 478 -13.99 -15.90 9.64
N ALA A 479 -15.21 -15.53 9.25
CA ALA A 479 -16.18 -16.42 8.58
C ALA A 479 -16.38 -17.79 9.28
N TYR A 480 -16.28 -17.85 10.61
CA TYR A 480 -16.35 -19.08 11.39
C TYR A 480 -15.33 -20.17 10.97
N ILE A 481 -14.20 -19.76 10.41
CA ILE A 481 -13.05 -20.61 10.09
C ILE A 481 -11.96 -20.39 11.16
N CYS A 482 -11.32 -21.47 11.61
CA CYS A 482 -10.31 -21.41 12.66
C CYS A 482 -9.10 -20.56 12.23
N LEU A 483 -8.58 -19.71 13.13
CA LEU A 483 -7.41 -18.86 12.86
C LEU A 483 -6.18 -19.71 12.47
N HIS A 484 -5.97 -20.85 13.12
CA HIS A 484 -4.86 -21.76 12.78
C HIS A 484 -5.01 -22.38 11.39
N PHE A 485 -6.23 -22.52 10.86
CA PHE A 485 -6.44 -22.96 9.49
C PHE A 485 -5.97 -21.90 8.49
N TYR A 486 -6.26 -20.62 8.77
CA TYR A 486 -5.75 -19.50 7.97
C TYR A 486 -4.24 -19.36 7.98
N ASP A 487 -3.54 -19.92 8.97
CA ASP A 487 -2.08 -19.90 9.03
C ASP A 487 -1.44 -21.21 8.54
N SER A 488 -2.24 -22.14 8.03
CA SER A 488 -1.74 -23.41 7.51
C SER A 488 -1.32 -23.31 6.04
N ALA A 489 -0.18 -23.89 5.69
CA ALA A 489 0.37 -23.87 4.33
C ALA A 489 -0.56 -24.56 3.30
N PRO A 490 -0.74 -24.01 2.08
CA PRO A 490 -1.49 -24.66 1.00
C PRO A 490 -0.85 -25.96 0.53
N SER A 491 0.48 -26.05 0.61
CA SER A 491 1.32 -27.19 0.22
C SER A 491 2.00 -27.75 1.45
N GLY A 492 1.52 -28.86 2.00
CA GLY A 492 2.25 -29.55 3.06
C GLY A 492 3.36 -30.46 2.50
N SER A 493 3.99 -31.23 3.37
CA SER A 493 5.26 -31.95 3.17
C SER A 493 5.30 -33.00 2.04
N TYR A 494 4.19 -33.25 1.35
CA TYR A 494 4.09 -34.23 0.25
C TYR A 494 4.12 -33.61 -1.16
N ALA A 495 4.18 -32.28 -1.29
CA ALA A 495 4.32 -31.63 -2.59
C ALA A 495 5.71 -31.86 -3.23
N GLU A 496 6.75 -32.23 -2.46
CA GLU A 496 8.04 -32.64 -3.00
C GLU A 496 7.99 -34.05 -3.61
N GLU A 497 7.26 -35.00 -3.01
CA GLU A 497 7.12 -36.35 -3.58
C GLU A 497 6.31 -36.37 -4.89
N LEU A 498 5.36 -35.44 -5.10
CA LEU A 498 4.67 -35.26 -6.38
C LEU A 498 5.58 -34.72 -7.50
N LYS A 499 6.68 -34.03 -7.15
CA LYS A 499 7.73 -33.67 -8.11
C LYS A 499 8.71 -34.82 -8.33
N GLU A 500 8.95 -35.63 -7.30
CA GLU A 500 9.88 -36.75 -7.32
C GLU A 500 9.33 -37.97 -8.09
N HIS A 501 8.01 -38.17 -8.09
CA HIS A 501 7.36 -39.23 -8.88
C HIS A 501 7.50 -39.08 -10.41
N LYS A 502 8.01 -37.95 -10.90
CA LYS A 502 8.39 -37.78 -12.32
C LYS A 502 9.83 -38.20 -12.62
N ARG A 503 10.63 -38.66 -11.64
CA ARG A 503 12.03 -39.07 -11.84
C ARG A 503 12.38 -40.32 -11.04
N LYS A 504 12.32 -41.47 -11.73
CA LYS A 504 13.07 -42.74 -11.52
C LYS A 504 12.41 -43.86 -10.69
N PRO A 505 12.79 -45.14 -10.99
CA PRO A 505 12.01 -46.33 -10.64
C PRO A 505 12.32 -46.87 -9.25
N LEU A 506 11.37 -47.68 -8.74
CA LEU A 506 11.42 -48.41 -7.48
C LEU A 506 12.78 -49.07 -7.22
N PHE A 507 13.39 -48.82 -6.06
CA PHE A 507 14.00 -49.82 -5.15
C PHE A 507 14.68 -49.15 -3.92
N SER A 508 14.26 -49.57 -2.71
CA SER A 508 15.05 -49.67 -1.44
C SER A 508 15.42 -48.35 -0.70
N VAL A 509 15.45 -48.15 0.64
CA VAL A 509 15.41 -48.92 1.91
C VAL A 509 14.89 -47.93 3.01
N PRO A 510 14.21 -48.36 4.10
CA PRO A 510 13.68 -47.45 5.13
C PRO A 510 14.74 -47.07 6.19
N GLY A 511 14.87 -45.78 6.51
CA GLY A 511 15.70 -45.34 7.64
C GLY A 511 15.84 -43.83 7.81
N THR A 512 15.50 -43.36 9.02
CA THR A 512 15.80 -42.04 9.64
C THR A 512 15.10 -40.79 9.08
N ILE A 513 13.93 -40.48 9.66
CA ILE A 513 13.28 -39.16 9.61
C ILE A 513 14.00 -38.23 10.59
N SER A 514 14.55 -37.12 10.07
CA SER A 514 15.12 -35.99 10.81
C SER A 514 14.05 -35.25 11.62
N PRO A 515 14.34 -34.66 12.81
CA PRO A 515 13.34 -34.03 13.66
C PRO A 515 12.95 -32.66 13.11
N VAL A 516 12.11 -32.64 12.07
CA VAL A 516 11.44 -31.44 11.60
C VAL A 516 10.08 -31.38 12.30
N CYS A 517 9.92 -30.39 13.17
CA CYS A 517 8.72 -29.90 13.85
C CYS A 517 7.44 -30.79 13.74
N ARG A 518 7.17 -31.59 14.78
CA ARG A 518 5.95 -32.40 14.91
C ARG A 518 4.67 -31.60 15.18
N LYS A 519 4.71 -30.27 15.33
CA LYS A 519 3.58 -29.49 15.90
C LYS A 519 2.81 -28.54 14.96
N CYS A 520 3.37 -28.11 13.83
CA CYS A 520 2.66 -27.19 12.91
C CYS A 520 2.38 -27.75 11.51
N THR A 521 2.57 -29.05 11.27
CA THR A 521 2.56 -29.61 9.90
C THR A 521 1.36 -30.54 9.66
N ILE A 522 0.14 -30.01 9.77
CA ILE A 522 -1.07 -30.72 9.31
C ILE A 522 -1.47 -30.16 7.93
N ASN A 523 -1.41 -31.05 6.93
CA ASN A 523 -1.54 -30.76 5.51
C ASN A 523 -2.91 -30.19 5.10
N VAL A 524 -2.98 -28.93 4.67
CA VAL A 524 -4.15 -28.39 3.94
C VAL A 524 -4.30 -29.07 2.58
N THR A 525 -3.18 -29.39 1.92
CA THR A 525 -3.20 -30.17 0.67
C THR A 525 -3.72 -31.59 0.90
N TYR A 526 -3.53 -32.24 2.04
CA TYR A 526 -4.09 -33.60 2.24
C TYR A 526 -5.56 -33.54 2.65
N CYS A 527 -5.98 -32.46 3.34
CA CYS A 527 -7.40 -32.17 3.56
C CYS A 527 -8.16 -31.92 2.25
N ILE A 528 -7.52 -31.29 1.25
CA ILE A 528 -8.20 -30.86 0.02
C ILE A 528 -7.78 -31.66 -1.25
N SER A 529 -6.63 -32.35 -1.29
CA SER A 529 -6.05 -32.93 -2.53
C SER A 529 -5.85 -34.45 -2.55
N SER A 530 -6.19 -35.22 -1.51
CA SER A 530 -6.20 -36.68 -1.65
C SER A 530 -7.17 -37.39 -0.71
N PHE A 531 -7.99 -38.27 -1.31
CA PHE A 531 -9.03 -39.12 -0.70
C PHE A 531 -10.23 -38.43 -0.04
N ARG A 532 -10.06 -37.36 0.75
CA ARG A 532 -11.19 -36.72 1.46
C ARG A 532 -12.04 -35.79 0.61
N VAL A 533 -11.50 -35.03 -0.35
CA VAL A 533 -12.35 -34.28 -1.32
C VAL A 533 -13.14 -35.21 -2.23
N MET A 534 -12.63 -36.40 -2.51
CA MET A 534 -13.42 -37.44 -3.19
C MET A 534 -14.56 -37.97 -2.32
N PHE A 535 -14.43 -37.92 -0.99
CA PHE A 535 -15.50 -38.20 -0.05
C PHE A 535 -16.49 -37.02 0.02
N ILE A 536 -16.01 -35.77 0.05
CA ILE A 536 -16.84 -34.55 0.02
C ILE A 536 -17.66 -34.51 -1.28
N LEU A 537 -17.05 -34.68 -2.44
CA LEU A 537 -17.71 -34.75 -3.76
C LEU A 537 -18.51 -36.03 -4.01
N LYS A 538 -18.41 -37.05 -3.15
CA LYS A 538 -19.33 -38.20 -3.13
C LYS A 538 -20.53 -37.96 -2.20
N THR A 539 -20.46 -36.93 -1.35
CA THR A 539 -21.53 -36.55 -0.42
C THR A 539 -22.41 -35.44 -0.99
N PHE A 540 -21.90 -34.67 -1.97
CA PHE A 540 -22.65 -33.86 -2.93
C PHE A 540 -22.95 -34.70 -4.18
#